data_AF-A0A453G0F7-F1
#
_entry.id   AF-A0A453G0F7-F1
#
_cell.length_a   1.000
_cell.length_b   1.000
_cell.length_c   1.000
_cell.angle_alpha   90.00
_cell.angle_beta   90.00
_cell.angle_gamma   90.00
#
_symmetry.space_group_name_H-M   'P 1'
#
loop_
_entity.id
_entity.type
_entity.pdbx_description
1 polymer ?
#
loop_
_entity_poly.entity_id
_entity_poly.type
_entity_poly.pdbx_seq_one_letter_code
_entity_poly.pdbx_strand_id
1 'polypeptide(L)'
;ERTDVPIGEQYVLKINYPYKDPAVPADLRGDHFHALLGTNNSALELFLIKRKIKGPSWLSISKFVACPSTQRVSWCKFEVTVDSPKDISVLMTSNTLEVPPVVVAAVNLKTIINEKHNVHEIVSASVICCHQVKIDTPMRSEDWQKRGTISHFTVMRKLEGSIFPIGLTKEASDRNQKAGSNVLALESSERALLNRLMIELSKLDCDVLVGHNISGFDLDVLLHRAQTCKVPSSMWSKIGRLRRSVMPRLTKGNTLYGSGASPGIMSCIAGRLLCDTYLCSRDLLREVNYSLTQLAETQLKKD
;
A
#
# COMPACT_ATOMS: atom_id res chain seq x y z
N GLU A 1 -14.50 -23.88 -20.95
CA GLU A 1 -15.30 -24.84 -20.17
C GLU A 1 -14.66 -26.23 -20.30
N ARG A 2 -14.70 -27.05 -19.26
CA ARG A 2 -14.13 -28.41 -19.27
C ARG A 2 -15.13 -29.37 -19.91
N THR A 3 -14.79 -29.92 -21.07
CA THR A 3 -15.63 -30.86 -21.82
C THR A 3 -15.56 -32.29 -21.30
N ASP A 4 -14.61 -32.57 -20.40
CA ASP A 4 -14.34 -33.87 -19.81
C ASP A 4 -15.13 -34.15 -18.53
N VAL A 5 -15.87 -33.16 -18.02
CA VAL A 5 -16.77 -33.32 -16.88
C VAL A 5 -18.22 -33.39 -17.37
N PRO A 6 -18.91 -34.51 -17.18
CA PRO A 6 -20.30 -34.64 -17.61
C PRO A 6 -21.22 -33.66 -16.87
N ILE A 7 -22.16 -33.07 -17.61
CA ILE A 7 -23.15 -32.13 -17.08
C ILE A 7 -24.22 -32.94 -16.33
N GLY A 8 -24.54 -32.53 -15.10
CA GLY A 8 -25.60 -33.15 -14.28
C GLY A 8 -25.15 -33.42 -12.85
N GLU A 9 -25.88 -34.29 -12.16
CA GLU A 9 -25.53 -34.73 -10.81
C GLU A 9 -24.31 -35.64 -10.83
N GLN A 10 -23.31 -35.34 -10.00
CA GLN A 10 -22.05 -36.07 -9.93
C GLN A 10 -21.73 -36.42 -8.48
N TYR A 11 -21.21 -37.62 -8.27
CA TYR A 11 -20.64 -38.01 -6.98
C TYR A 11 -19.27 -37.34 -6.81
N VAL A 12 -19.13 -36.53 -5.76
CA VAL A 12 -17.90 -35.78 -5.49
C VAL A 12 -17.33 -36.16 -4.12
N LEU A 13 -16.05 -36.52 -4.10
CA LEU A 13 -15.30 -36.72 -2.86
C LEU A 13 -14.51 -35.44 -2.53
N LYS A 14 -14.81 -34.83 -1.39
CA LYS A 14 -14.09 -33.63 -0.93
C LYS A 14 -12.88 -34.01 -0.11
N ILE A 15 -11.70 -33.78 -0.67
CA ILE A 15 -10.41 -33.95 0.01
C ILE A 15 -9.94 -32.58 0.50
N ASN A 16 -9.50 -32.48 1.76
CA ASN A 16 -8.83 -31.28 2.27
C ASN A 16 -7.49 -31.71 2.88
N TYR A 17 -6.42 -30.99 2.53
CA TYR A 17 -5.09 -31.19 3.08
C TYR A 17 -4.41 -29.83 3.30
N PRO A 18 -3.36 -29.74 4.13
CA PRO A 18 -2.64 -28.50 4.39
C PRO A 18 -2.00 -27.90 3.13
N TYR A 19 -2.02 -26.56 3.01
CA TYR A 19 -1.29 -25.83 1.95
C TYR A 19 0.24 -25.95 2.04
N LYS A 20 0.76 -26.65 3.04
CA LYS A 20 2.20 -26.96 3.17
C LYS A 20 2.62 -28.09 2.22
N ASP A 21 1.68 -28.95 1.86
CA ASP A 21 1.94 -30.08 0.97
C ASP A 21 1.78 -29.63 -0.50
N PRO A 22 2.43 -30.31 -1.46
CA PRO A 22 2.43 -29.90 -2.86
C PRO A 22 1.03 -29.96 -3.48
N ALA A 23 0.74 -28.99 -4.35
CA ALA A 23 -0.51 -28.97 -5.11
C ALA A 23 -0.58 -30.18 -6.06
N VAL A 24 -1.73 -30.87 -6.04
CA VAL A 24 -1.99 -31.99 -6.95
C VAL A 24 -2.15 -31.47 -8.39
N PRO A 25 -1.55 -32.11 -9.41
CA PRO A 25 -1.72 -31.69 -10.80
C PRO A 25 -3.18 -31.75 -11.24
N ALA A 26 -3.67 -30.71 -11.92
CA ALA A 26 -5.07 -30.61 -12.36
C ALA A 26 -5.44 -31.63 -13.46
N ASP A 27 -4.42 -32.09 -14.18
CA ASP A 27 -4.46 -33.07 -15.26
C ASP A 27 -4.25 -34.51 -14.78
N LEU A 28 -4.01 -34.72 -13.48
CA LEU A 28 -3.87 -36.06 -12.91
C LEU A 28 -5.16 -36.86 -13.18
N ARG A 29 -4.99 -38.06 -13.75
CA ARG A 29 -6.04 -39.05 -14.00
C ARG A 29 -5.80 -40.28 -13.16
N GLY A 30 -6.86 -40.97 -12.78
CA GLY A 30 -6.76 -42.24 -12.07
C GLY A 30 -7.90 -43.17 -12.43
N ASP A 31 -7.78 -44.42 -12.04
CA ASP A 31 -8.72 -45.49 -12.43
C ASP A 31 -10.10 -45.34 -11.76
N HIS A 32 -10.17 -44.57 -10.66
CA HIS A 32 -11.35 -44.46 -9.80
C HIS A 32 -11.99 -43.07 -9.76
N PHE A 33 -11.48 -42.09 -10.51
CA PHE A 33 -12.07 -40.76 -10.57
C PHE A 33 -11.97 -40.16 -11.97
N HIS A 34 -12.98 -39.39 -12.35
CA HIS A 34 -13.07 -38.80 -13.69
C HIS A 34 -12.27 -37.50 -13.81
N ALA A 35 -12.37 -36.63 -12.81
CA ALA A 35 -11.73 -35.32 -12.82
C ALA A 35 -11.39 -34.83 -11.42
N LEU A 36 -10.32 -34.05 -11.31
CA LEU A 36 -9.97 -33.27 -10.13
C LEU A 36 -10.34 -31.82 -10.34
N LEU A 37 -10.98 -31.23 -9.34
CA LEU A 37 -11.43 -29.85 -9.33
C LEU A 37 -10.83 -29.10 -8.14
N GLY A 38 -10.48 -27.83 -8.35
CA GLY A 38 -10.01 -26.94 -7.29
C GLY A 38 -8.61 -27.24 -6.76
N THR A 39 -7.74 -27.84 -7.58
CA THR A 39 -6.36 -28.20 -7.20
C THR A 39 -5.44 -27.00 -6.99
N ASN A 40 -5.71 -25.89 -7.69
CA ASN A 40 -4.90 -24.66 -7.67
C ASN A 40 -5.60 -23.48 -6.98
N ASN A 41 -6.68 -23.73 -6.24
CA ASN A 41 -7.39 -22.68 -5.53
C ASN A 41 -6.48 -22.04 -4.46
N SER A 42 -6.41 -20.71 -4.45
CA SER A 42 -5.59 -20.02 -3.46
C SER A 42 -6.26 -20.04 -2.07
N ALA A 43 -5.44 -20.00 -1.02
CA ALA A 43 -5.95 -19.90 0.35
C ALA A 43 -6.83 -18.66 0.56
N LEU A 44 -6.45 -17.54 -0.06
CA LEU A 44 -7.21 -16.28 -0.02
C LEU A 44 -8.59 -16.44 -0.68
N GLU A 45 -8.62 -17.00 -1.88
CA GLU A 45 -9.88 -17.24 -2.61
C GLU A 45 -10.82 -18.16 -1.84
N LEU A 46 -10.34 -19.31 -1.37
CA LEU A 46 -11.16 -20.23 -0.58
C LEU A 46 -11.67 -19.58 0.70
N PHE A 47 -10.86 -18.75 1.35
CA PHE A 47 -11.25 -18.01 2.54
C PHE A 47 -12.38 -17.03 2.23
N LEU A 48 -12.22 -16.16 1.23
CA LEU A 48 -13.23 -15.17 0.86
C LEU A 48 -14.55 -15.82 0.45
N ILE A 49 -14.51 -16.85 -0.40
CA ILE A 49 -15.70 -17.55 -0.89
C ILE A 49 -16.42 -18.29 0.24
N LYS A 50 -15.70 -19.12 1.02
CA LYS A 50 -16.32 -19.93 2.09
C LYS A 50 -16.83 -19.06 3.25
N ARG A 51 -16.27 -17.87 3.44
CA ARG A 51 -16.71 -16.90 4.46
C ARG A 51 -17.64 -15.84 3.93
N LYS A 52 -17.98 -15.90 2.64
CA LYS A 52 -18.91 -14.98 1.96
C LYS A 52 -18.49 -13.51 2.14
N ILE A 53 -17.19 -13.24 2.20
CA ILE A 53 -16.63 -11.89 2.32
C ILE A 53 -16.65 -11.25 0.94
N LYS A 54 -17.43 -10.18 0.79
CA LYS A 54 -17.67 -9.49 -0.49
C LYS A 54 -17.16 -8.05 -0.43
N GLY A 55 -15.84 -7.89 -0.39
CA GLY A 55 -15.19 -6.58 -0.23
C GLY A 55 -15.03 -6.17 1.25
N PRO A 56 -14.68 -4.88 1.50
CA PRO A 56 -14.52 -4.36 2.86
C PRO A 56 -15.83 -4.48 3.66
N SER A 57 -15.77 -5.12 4.82
CA SER A 57 -16.92 -5.33 5.71
C SER A 57 -16.47 -5.57 7.14
N TRP A 58 -17.39 -5.38 8.10
CA TRP A 58 -17.16 -5.79 9.48
C TRP A 58 -17.06 -7.31 9.62
N LEU A 59 -16.00 -7.77 10.29
CA LEU A 59 -15.76 -9.19 10.56
C LEU A 59 -15.84 -9.44 12.06
N SER A 60 -16.57 -10.48 12.45
CA SER A 60 -16.56 -11.04 13.80
C SER A 60 -15.54 -12.18 13.86
N ILE A 61 -14.61 -12.08 14.80
CA ILE A 61 -13.54 -13.05 15.02
C ILE A 61 -13.73 -13.66 16.40
N SER A 62 -13.88 -14.98 16.45
CA SER A 62 -13.98 -15.76 17.69
C SER A 62 -12.75 -16.61 17.91
N LYS A 63 -12.51 -17.05 19.15
CA LYS A 63 -11.40 -17.95 19.53
C LYS A 63 -10.01 -17.49 19.04
N PHE A 64 -9.79 -16.17 19.04
CA PHE A 64 -8.51 -15.61 18.63
C PHE A 64 -7.49 -15.65 19.75
N VAL A 65 -6.22 -15.72 19.37
CA VAL A 65 -5.08 -15.57 20.29
C VAL A 65 -4.36 -14.27 19.96
N ALA A 66 -4.20 -13.41 20.97
CA ALA A 66 -3.45 -12.17 20.82
C ALA A 66 -1.95 -12.47 20.63
N CYS A 67 -1.33 -11.84 19.64
CA CYS A 67 0.09 -12.09 19.35
C CYS A 67 1.01 -11.35 20.32
N PRO A 68 1.96 -12.05 20.99
CA PRO A 68 3.01 -11.40 21.78
C PRO A 68 3.90 -10.50 20.93
N SER A 69 4.51 -9.48 21.55
CA SER A 69 5.37 -8.50 20.86
C SER A 69 6.54 -9.12 20.10
N THR A 70 7.07 -10.25 20.58
CA THR A 70 8.20 -11.00 19.98
C THR A 70 7.84 -11.73 18.68
N GLN A 71 6.55 -12.00 18.45
CA GLN A 71 6.06 -12.77 17.30
C GLN A 71 5.27 -11.89 16.32
N ARG A 72 5.32 -10.56 16.48
CA ARG A 72 4.60 -9.65 15.59
C ARG A 72 5.11 -9.75 14.16
N VAL A 73 4.18 -10.01 13.25
CA VAL A 73 4.45 -10.11 11.80
C VAL A 73 4.08 -8.82 11.07
N SER A 74 3.37 -7.90 11.72
CA SER A 74 2.92 -6.64 11.11
C SER A 74 3.46 -5.40 11.83
N TRP A 75 3.30 -4.26 11.19
CA TRP A 75 3.52 -2.93 11.78
C TRP A 75 2.24 -2.35 12.40
N CYS A 76 1.13 -3.10 12.38
CA CYS A 76 -0.12 -2.69 12.98
C CYS A 76 -0.04 -2.64 14.51
N LYS A 77 -0.90 -1.82 15.11
CA LYS A 77 -0.97 -1.64 16.57
C LYS A 77 -1.44 -2.92 17.27
N PHE A 78 -2.39 -3.63 16.66
CA PHE A 78 -3.05 -4.83 17.20
C PHE A 78 -2.96 -6.00 16.21
N GLU A 79 -2.63 -7.18 16.72
CA GLU A 79 -2.48 -8.42 15.94
C GLU A 79 -3.13 -9.58 16.68
N VAL A 80 -3.87 -10.40 15.92
CA VAL A 80 -4.50 -11.62 16.41
C VAL A 80 -4.29 -12.74 15.42
N THR A 81 -4.27 -13.96 15.93
CA THR A 81 -4.20 -15.20 15.15
C THR A 81 -5.42 -16.05 15.43
N VAL A 82 -5.83 -16.81 14.42
CA VAL A 82 -7.01 -17.68 14.46
C VAL A 82 -6.63 -18.99 13.79
N ASP A 83 -6.85 -20.11 14.48
CA ASP A 83 -6.45 -21.43 13.98
C ASP A 83 -7.35 -21.93 12.84
N SER A 84 -8.63 -21.55 12.87
CA SER A 84 -9.62 -22.00 11.89
C SER A 84 -10.31 -20.83 11.18
N PRO A 85 -10.37 -20.82 9.84
CA PRO A 85 -11.07 -19.77 9.10
C PRO A 85 -12.57 -19.73 9.42
N LYS A 86 -13.14 -20.81 9.98
CA LYS A 86 -14.56 -20.87 10.36
C LYS A 86 -14.90 -19.95 11.53
N ASP A 87 -13.92 -19.63 12.37
CA ASP A 87 -14.10 -18.76 13.53
C ASP A 87 -14.14 -17.27 13.13
N ILE A 88 -13.93 -16.97 11.85
CA ILE A 88 -14.14 -15.65 11.22
C ILE A 88 -15.48 -15.68 10.48
N SER A 89 -16.30 -14.65 10.67
CA SER A 89 -17.59 -14.50 9.98
C SER A 89 -17.86 -13.04 9.66
N VAL A 90 -18.60 -12.78 8.58
CA VAL A 90 -19.12 -11.43 8.30
C VAL A 90 -20.17 -11.11 9.35
N LEU A 91 -20.06 -9.94 9.98
CA LEU A 91 -21.03 -9.49 10.95
C LEU A 91 -22.33 -9.08 10.22
N MET A 92 -23.43 -9.78 10.50
CA MET A 92 -24.72 -9.62 9.82
C MET A 92 -25.75 -8.83 10.67
N THR A 93 -25.33 -8.19 11.77
CA THR A 93 -26.26 -7.52 12.68
C THR A 93 -27.06 -6.41 11.99
N SER A 94 -28.35 -6.32 12.30
CA SER A 94 -29.33 -5.35 11.77
C SER A 94 -29.03 -3.89 12.12
N ASN A 95 -28.12 -3.64 13.06
CA ASN A 95 -27.59 -2.31 13.32
C ASN A 95 -26.36 -2.13 12.43
N THR A 96 -26.48 -1.28 11.41
CA THR A 96 -25.38 -0.86 10.55
C THR A 96 -24.31 -0.19 11.41
N LEU A 97 -23.27 -0.94 11.77
CA LEU A 97 -22.07 -0.34 12.36
C LEU A 97 -21.55 0.72 11.39
N GLU A 98 -21.28 1.91 11.91
CA GLU A 98 -20.75 3.01 11.10
C GLU A 98 -19.43 2.59 10.46
N VAL A 99 -19.25 2.91 9.18
CA VAL A 99 -18.00 2.60 8.47
C VAL A 99 -16.89 3.45 9.09
N PRO A 100 -15.78 2.82 9.55
CA PRO A 100 -14.72 3.55 10.22
C PRO A 100 -14.06 4.48 9.22
N PRO A 101 -13.72 5.71 9.63
CA PRO A 101 -13.03 6.62 8.74
C PRO A 101 -11.58 6.16 8.55
N VAL A 102 -11.02 6.42 7.37
CA VAL A 102 -9.69 5.95 6.98
C VAL A 102 -8.66 7.08 6.96
N VAL A 103 -7.39 6.72 7.04
CA VAL A 103 -6.28 7.67 6.95
C VAL A 103 -5.69 7.61 5.53
N VAL A 104 -5.72 8.74 4.82
CA VAL A 104 -5.26 8.84 3.43
C VAL A 104 -4.02 9.70 3.37
N ALA A 105 -2.93 9.18 2.82
CA ALA A 105 -1.67 9.91 2.66
C ALA A 105 -1.33 10.08 1.17
N ALA A 106 -1.32 11.32 0.71
CA ALA A 106 -0.83 11.71 -0.60
C ALA A 106 0.69 11.91 -0.55
N VAL A 107 1.44 11.20 -1.38
CA VAL A 107 2.90 11.23 -1.44
C VAL A 107 3.35 11.84 -2.77
N ASN A 108 4.35 12.72 -2.70
CA ASN A 108 5.00 13.29 -3.88
C ASN A 108 6.52 13.30 -3.67
N LEU A 109 7.27 12.80 -4.65
CA LEU A 109 8.72 12.75 -4.63
C LEU A 109 9.31 13.72 -5.64
N LYS A 110 10.39 14.41 -5.27
CA LYS A 110 11.22 15.16 -6.21
C LYS A 110 12.56 14.47 -6.38
N THR A 111 12.86 14.11 -7.61
CA THR A 111 14.07 13.40 -7.98
C THR A 111 14.96 14.26 -8.86
N ILE A 112 16.27 14.06 -8.76
CA ILE A 112 17.25 14.56 -9.74
C ILE A 112 17.93 13.38 -10.42
N ILE A 113 18.41 13.57 -11.64
CA ILE A 113 19.21 12.55 -12.32
C ILE A 113 20.67 12.80 -11.96
N ASN A 114 21.33 11.80 -11.38
CA ASN A 114 22.77 11.85 -11.22
C ASN A 114 23.42 11.47 -12.54
N GLU A 115 23.99 12.45 -13.25
CA GLU A 115 24.59 12.27 -14.58
C GLU A 115 25.69 11.21 -14.61
N LYS A 116 26.44 11.02 -13.51
CA LYS A 116 27.55 10.05 -13.45
C LYS A 116 27.07 8.60 -13.51
N HIS A 117 25.90 8.34 -12.93
CA HIS A 117 25.37 6.98 -12.81
C HIS A 117 24.10 6.77 -13.64
N ASN A 118 23.54 7.84 -14.21
CA ASN A 118 22.25 7.86 -14.90
C ASN A 118 21.11 7.22 -14.07
N VAL A 119 21.07 7.58 -12.78
CA VAL A 119 20.05 7.09 -11.83
C VAL A 119 19.33 8.27 -11.19
N HIS A 120 18.01 8.13 -11.00
CA HIS A 120 17.21 9.06 -10.22
C HIS A 120 17.58 8.97 -8.73
N GLU A 121 17.88 10.11 -8.11
CA GLU A 121 18.09 10.21 -6.66
C GLU A 121 17.00 11.08 -6.04
N ILE A 122 16.52 10.72 -4.85
CA ILE A 122 15.42 11.43 -4.19
C ILE A 122 15.98 12.63 -3.42
N VAL A 123 15.56 13.85 -3.78
CA VAL A 123 16.00 15.09 -3.13
C VAL A 123 15.04 15.53 -2.03
N SER A 124 13.75 15.40 -2.29
CA SER A 124 12.72 15.66 -1.30
C SER A 124 11.54 14.70 -1.44
N ALA A 125 10.89 14.46 -0.31
CA ALA A 125 9.67 13.70 -0.22
C ALA A 125 8.68 14.51 0.62
N SER A 126 7.52 14.82 0.03
CA SER A 126 6.43 15.52 0.71
C SER A 126 5.25 14.58 0.84
N VAL A 127 4.63 14.60 2.03
CA VAL A 127 3.44 13.81 2.32
C VAL A 127 2.40 14.72 2.94
N ILE A 128 1.20 14.69 2.38
CA ILE A 128 0.01 15.33 2.94
C ILE A 128 -0.93 14.21 3.38
N CYS A 129 -1.34 14.23 4.63
CA CYS A 129 -2.20 13.22 5.21
C CYS A 129 -3.52 13.84 5.65
N CYS A 130 -4.62 13.22 5.24
CA CYS A 130 -5.95 13.49 5.74
C CYS A 130 -6.35 12.39 6.72
N HIS A 131 -6.51 12.79 7.97
CA HIS A 131 -7.07 11.97 9.05
C HIS A 131 -8.59 12.02 8.95
N GLN A 132 -9.24 10.88 9.13
CA GLN A 132 -10.70 10.75 9.16
C GLN A 132 -11.44 10.92 7.81
N VAL A 133 -10.91 10.35 6.73
CA VAL A 133 -11.62 10.32 5.44
C VAL A 133 -12.81 9.36 5.50
N LYS A 134 -14.00 9.86 5.18
CA LYS A 134 -15.21 9.04 5.04
C LYS A 134 -15.26 8.43 3.64
N ILE A 135 -15.54 7.13 3.56
CA ILE A 135 -15.62 6.38 2.30
C ILE A 135 -17.03 6.45 1.70
N ASP A 136 -18.06 6.30 2.54
CA ASP A 136 -19.45 6.18 2.05
C ASP A 136 -20.13 7.52 1.77
N THR A 137 -19.64 8.60 2.38
CA THR A 137 -20.27 9.91 2.32
C THR A 137 -19.30 10.97 1.82
N PRO A 138 -19.76 11.90 0.95
CA PRO A 138 -18.91 12.98 0.47
C PRO A 138 -18.51 13.89 1.63
N MET A 139 -17.23 14.21 1.72
CA MET A 139 -16.72 15.16 2.72
C MET A 139 -16.85 16.60 2.23
N ARG A 140 -17.51 17.46 3.01
CA ARG A 140 -17.69 18.88 2.68
C ARG A 140 -16.42 19.67 2.98
N SER A 141 -16.24 20.82 2.33
CA SER A 141 -15.10 21.74 2.55
C SER A 141 -14.85 22.05 4.03
N GLU A 142 -15.91 22.18 4.82
CA GLU A 142 -15.86 22.42 6.27
C GLU A 142 -15.19 21.28 7.05
N ASP A 143 -15.36 20.03 6.62
CA ASP A 143 -14.79 18.86 7.28
C ASP A 143 -13.27 18.78 7.09
N TRP A 144 -12.79 19.20 5.91
CA TRP A 144 -11.36 19.27 5.59
C TRP A 144 -10.63 20.38 6.34
N GLN A 145 -11.32 21.49 6.64
CA GLN A 145 -10.74 22.67 7.28
C GLN A 145 -10.67 22.59 8.80
N LYS A 146 -11.27 21.56 9.41
CA LYS A 146 -11.13 21.31 10.85
C LYS A 146 -9.65 21.12 11.21
N ARG A 147 -9.20 21.79 12.27
CA ARG A 147 -7.81 21.67 12.75
C ARG A 147 -7.52 20.22 13.13
N GLY A 148 -6.40 19.70 12.65
CA GLY A 148 -5.96 18.32 12.91
C GLY A 148 -6.43 17.30 11.88
N THR A 149 -7.39 17.63 11.00
CA THR A 149 -7.81 16.76 9.90
C THR A 149 -6.69 16.61 8.87
N ILE A 150 -5.97 17.69 8.56
CA ILE A 150 -4.86 17.66 7.60
C ILE A 150 -3.54 17.88 8.33
N SER A 151 -2.62 16.95 8.15
CA SER A 151 -1.22 17.09 8.56
C SER A 151 -0.32 16.96 7.35
N HIS A 152 0.81 17.66 7.33
CA HIS A 152 1.77 17.53 6.26
C HIS A 152 3.18 17.49 6.83
N PHE A 153 4.05 16.74 6.17
CA PHE A 153 5.47 16.78 6.46
C PHE A 153 6.25 16.69 5.15
N THR A 154 7.41 17.33 5.12
CA THR A 154 8.34 17.29 4.00
C THR A 154 9.72 17.00 4.54
N VAL A 155 10.39 16.03 3.92
CA VAL A 155 11.77 15.69 4.21
C VAL A 155 12.60 16.12 3.01
N MET A 156 13.65 16.88 3.25
CA MET A 156 14.61 17.30 2.23
C MET A 156 16.00 16.83 2.62
N ARG A 157 16.80 16.40 1.64
CA ARG A 157 18.20 16.08 1.86
C ARG A 157 19.12 17.13 1.27
N LYS A 158 20.34 17.16 1.80
CA LYS A 158 21.50 17.79 1.18
C LYS A 158 21.96 16.95 -0.03
N LEU A 159 22.32 17.62 -1.13
CA LEU A 159 22.98 16.96 -2.26
C LEU A 159 24.48 16.81 -1.97
N GLU A 160 25.13 15.78 -2.51
CA GLU A 160 26.57 15.59 -2.33
C GLU A 160 27.34 16.80 -2.87
N GLY A 161 28.27 17.34 -2.08
CA GLY A 161 29.05 18.53 -2.44
C GLY A 161 28.31 19.87 -2.37
N SER A 162 26.99 19.88 -2.16
CA SER A 162 26.22 21.11 -1.94
C SER A 162 26.24 21.54 -0.47
N ILE A 163 25.75 22.73 -0.13
CA ILE A 163 25.38 23.13 1.23
C ILE A 163 23.93 23.61 1.24
N PHE A 164 23.25 23.46 2.38
CA PHE A 164 21.97 24.13 2.54
C PHE A 164 22.18 25.65 2.53
N PRO A 165 21.25 26.42 1.94
CA PRO A 165 21.26 27.87 2.03
C PRO A 165 21.35 28.36 3.48
N ILE A 166 22.09 29.44 3.69
CA ILE A 166 22.26 30.05 5.01
C ILE A 166 20.87 30.46 5.53
N GLY A 167 20.57 30.11 6.78
CA GLY A 167 19.29 30.43 7.42
C GLY A 167 18.19 29.39 7.24
N LEU A 168 18.30 28.45 6.28
CA LEU A 168 17.27 27.44 6.03
C LEU A 168 16.97 26.58 7.26
N THR A 169 18.01 26.15 7.98
CA THR A 169 17.86 25.36 9.22
C THR A 169 17.11 26.13 10.30
N LYS A 170 17.37 27.44 10.42
CA LYS A 170 16.68 28.30 11.39
C LYS A 170 15.22 28.48 11.00
N GLU A 171 14.95 28.78 9.72
CA GLU A 171 13.58 28.92 9.23
C GLU A 171 12.77 27.62 9.35
N ALA A 172 13.39 26.47 9.09
CA ALA A 172 12.78 25.16 9.30
C ALA A 172 12.41 24.94 10.78
N SER A 173 13.32 25.29 11.70
CA SER A 173 13.06 25.22 13.15
C SER A 173 11.93 26.14 13.57
N ASP A 174 11.93 27.40 13.10
CA ASP A 174 10.90 28.39 13.41
C ASP A 174 9.53 27.95 12.89
N ARG A 175 9.47 27.36 11.68
CA ARG A 175 8.24 26.75 11.13
C ARG A 175 7.75 25.58 11.96
N ASN A 176 8.65 24.67 12.34
CA ASN A 176 8.29 23.50 13.14
C ASN A 176 7.77 23.91 14.53
N GLN A 177 8.38 24.94 15.14
CA GLN A 177 7.95 25.48 16.42
C GLN A 177 6.55 26.13 16.31
N LYS A 178 6.31 26.93 15.28
CA LYS A 178 4.98 27.54 15.03
C LYS A 178 3.90 26.49 14.76
N ALA A 179 4.25 25.40 14.07
CA ALA A 179 3.33 24.31 13.76
C ALA A 179 3.14 23.32 14.90
N GLY A 180 3.97 23.37 15.96
CA GLY A 180 3.98 22.39 17.04
C GLY A 180 4.32 20.97 16.59
N SER A 181 4.87 20.80 15.39
CA SER A 181 5.13 19.50 14.75
C SER A 181 6.26 19.62 13.72
N ASN A 182 6.90 18.49 13.39
CA ASN A 182 8.00 18.45 12.41
C ASN A 182 7.45 18.48 10.98
N VAL A 183 7.13 19.68 10.50
CA VAL A 183 6.62 19.92 9.14
C VAL A 183 7.74 19.83 8.11
N LEU A 184 8.94 20.36 8.43
CA LEU A 184 10.09 20.34 7.54
C LEU A 184 11.28 19.69 8.23
N ALA A 185 11.75 18.57 7.70
CA ALA A 185 12.93 17.86 8.18
C ALA A 185 14.07 17.98 7.16
N LEU A 186 15.21 18.50 7.61
CA LEU A 186 16.43 18.60 6.81
C LEU A 186 17.37 17.47 7.20
N GLU A 187 17.73 16.63 6.25
CA GLU A 187 18.55 15.44 6.45
C GLU A 187 19.88 15.56 5.68
N SER A 188 20.92 14.92 6.21
CA SER A 188 22.29 15.04 5.66
C SER A 188 22.56 14.18 4.44
N SER A 189 21.75 13.13 4.23
CA SER A 189 21.94 12.14 3.16
C SER A 189 20.61 11.56 2.67
N GLU A 190 20.61 10.93 1.49
CA GLU A 190 19.44 10.23 0.96
C GLU A 190 18.99 9.08 1.86
N ARG A 191 19.94 8.32 2.42
CA ARG A 191 19.64 7.28 3.41
C ARG A 191 18.88 7.83 4.62
N ALA A 192 19.31 8.98 5.15
CA ALA A 192 18.65 9.63 6.28
C ALA A 192 17.25 10.11 5.93
N LEU A 193 17.07 10.70 4.73
CA LEU A 193 15.76 11.09 4.20
C LEU A 193 14.81 9.89 4.11
N LEU A 194 15.26 8.78 3.54
CA LEU A 194 14.46 7.57 3.39
C LEU A 194 14.08 6.99 4.75
N ASN A 195 15.01 6.92 5.69
CA ASN A 195 14.71 6.46 7.05
C ASN A 195 13.66 7.35 7.73
N ARG A 196 13.80 8.67 7.65
CA ARG A 196 12.85 9.63 8.21
C ARG A 196 11.46 9.45 7.59
N LEU A 197 11.39 9.37 6.26
CA LEU A 197 10.14 9.16 5.53
C LEU A 197 9.42 7.89 6.00
N MET A 198 10.14 6.76 6.11
CA MET A 198 9.55 5.49 6.56
C MET A 198 9.07 5.54 8.02
N ILE A 199 9.78 6.28 8.88
CA ILE A 199 9.37 6.49 10.28
C ILE A 199 8.08 7.31 10.34
N GLU A 200 8.00 8.41 9.60
CA GLU A 200 6.80 9.25 9.60
C GLU A 200 5.60 8.54 8.97
N LEU A 201 5.77 7.81 7.87
CA LEU A 201 4.72 6.95 7.29
C LEU A 201 4.23 5.88 8.27
N SER A 202 5.14 5.29 9.05
CA SER A 202 4.79 4.31 10.09
C SER A 202 4.03 4.92 11.26
N LYS A 203 4.32 6.18 11.63
CA LYS A 203 3.60 6.89 12.69
C LYS A 203 2.19 7.28 12.24
N LEU A 204 2.07 7.74 10.98
CA LEU A 204 0.78 8.07 10.38
C LEU A 204 -0.11 6.83 10.23
N ASP A 205 0.49 5.69 9.91
CA ASP A 205 -0.19 4.41 9.66
C ASP A 205 -1.39 4.52 8.71
N CYS A 206 -1.18 5.16 7.56
CA CYS A 206 -2.21 5.38 6.55
C CYS A 206 -2.78 4.08 5.96
N ASP A 207 -4.09 4.05 5.71
CA ASP A 207 -4.77 2.96 5.03
C ASP A 207 -4.60 3.02 3.51
N VAL A 208 -4.56 4.24 2.97
CA VAL A 208 -4.48 4.50 1.53
C VAL A 208 -3.30 5.42 1.22
N LEU A 209 -2.43 4.97 0.31
CA LEU A 209 -1.39 5.78 -0.31
C LEU A 209 -1.91 6.32 -1.64
N VAL A 210 -1.89 7.63 -1.78
CA VAL A 210 -2.31 8.34 -2.99
C VAL A 210 -1.09 8.99 -3.64
N GLY A 211 -1.03 8.97 -4.96
CA GLY A 211 -0.06 9.76 -5.71
C GLY A 211 -0.38 9.78 -7.19
N HIS A 212 0.34 10.59 -7.95
CA HIS A 212 0.13 10.72 -9.39
C HIS A 212 1.25 9.98 -10.13
N ASN A 213 0.90 8.93 -10.88
CA ASN A 213 1.86 7.99 -11.47
C ASN A 213 2.77 7.33 -10.39
N ILE A 214 2.22 7.18 -9.18
CA ILE A 214 2.92 6.59 -8.03
C ILE A 214 3.27 5.13 -8.27
N SER A 215 2.41 4.40 -8.97
CA SER A 215 2.60 2.99 -9.29
C SER A 215 3.64 2.77 -10.38
N GLY A 216 3.76 3.72 -11.31
CA GLY A 216 4.66 3.63 -12.47
C GLY A 216 6.04 4.26 -12.27
N PHE A 217 6.20 5.17 -11.31
CA PHE A 217 7.47 5.89 -11.11
C PHE A 217 7.88 6.01 -9.64
N ASP A 218 7.07 6.69 -8.81
CA ASP A 218 7.53 7.09 -7.46
C ASP A 218 7.87 5.89 -6.57
N LEU A 219 7.03 4.85 -6.54
CA LEU A 219 7.28 3.66 -5.72
C LEU A 219 8.49 2.86 -6.21
N ASP A 220 8.69 2.78 -7.53
CA ASP A 220 9.83 2.08 -8.13
C ASP A 220 11.14 2.76 -7.72
N VAL A 221 11.20 4.09 -7.91
CA VAL A 221 12.36 4.89 -7.50
C VAL A 221 12.56 4.78 -5.99
N LEU A 222 11.51 4.94 -5.18
CA LEU A 222 11.61 4.87 -3.71
C LEU A 222 12.21 3.55 -3.22
N LEU A 223 11.74 2.42 -3.75
CA LEU A 223 12.18 1.10 -3.32
C LEU A 223 13.59 0.78 -3.85
N HIS A 224 13.91 1.11 -5.10
CA HIS A 224 15.26 0.93 -5.65
C HIS A 224 16.30 1.79 -4.92
N ARG A 225 15.94 3.03 -4.54
CA ARG A 225 16.82 3.90 -3.75
C ARG A 225 16.96 3.40 -2.32
N ALA A 226 15.90 2.90 -1.70
CA ALA A 226 16.01 2.24 -0.40
C ALA A 226 16.97 1.04 -0.44
N GLN A 227 16.92 0.24 -1.49
CA GLN A 227 17.84 -0.88 -1.67
C GLN A 227 19.29 -0.41 -1.90
N THR A 228 19.50 0.58 -2.77
CA THR A 228 20.84 1.11 -3.12
C THR A 228 21.50 1.79 -1.92
N CYS A 229 20.74 2.59 -1.16
CA CYS A 229 21.18 3.23 0.08
C CYS A 229 21.27 2.26 1.27
N LYS A 230 21.02 0.95 1.05
CA LYS A 230 21.07 -0.13 2.04
C LYS A 230 20.17 0.11 3.26
N VAL A 231 19.01 0.73 3.06
CA VAL A 231 18.05 1.02 4.14
C VAL A 231 17.68 -0.29 4.85
N PRO A 232 17.76 -0.36 6.19
CA PRO A 232 17.47 -1.59 6.92
C PRO A 232 16.07 -2.13 6.65
N SER A 233 15.90 -3.44 6.74
CA SER A 233 14.60 -4.09 6.54
C SER A 233 13.53 -3.69 7.54
N SER A 234 13.94 -3.39 8.78
CA SER A 234 13.09 -2.79 9.80
C SER A 234 12.58 -1.38 9.47
N MET A 235 13.16 -0.72 8.45
CA MET A 235 12.75 0.62 8.02
C MET A 235 11.98 0.56 6.70
N TRP A 236 12.54 -0.03 5.64
CA TRP A 236 11.85 -0.01 4.33
C TRP A 236 10.51 -0.76 4.37
N SER A 237 10.38 -1.84 5.16
CA SER A 237 9.14 -2.61 5.23
C SER A 237 7.98 -1.85 5.90
N LYS A 238 8.25 -0.71 6.55
CA LYS A 238 7.23 0.18 7.11
C LYS A 238 6.42 0.93 6.04
N ILE A 239 6.87 0.89 4.78
CA ILE A 239 6.09 1.39 3.65
C ILE A 239 4.76 0.63 3.53
N GLY A 240 4.76 -0.68 3.79
CA GLY A 240 3.56 -1.50 3.95
C GLY A 240 3.18 -1.67 5.42
N ARG A 241 2.30 -2.62 5.70
CA ARG A 241 1.94 -3.04 7.06
C ARG A 241 2.52 -4.39 7.45
N LEU A 242 3.14 -5.13 6.53
CA LEU A 242 3.78 -6.42 6.83
C LEU A 242 5.28 -6.27 7.07
N ARG A 243 5.79 -6.84 8.17
CA ARG A 243 7.23 -6.90 8.44
C ARG A 243 7.89 -7.88 7.48
N ARG A 244 8.95 -7.43 6.81
CA ARG A 244 9.71 -8.25 5.86
C ARG A 244 11.20 -8.12 6.14
N SER A 245 11.90 -9.26 6.13
CA SER A 245 13.34 -9.31 6.30
C SER A 245 14.09 -9.03 4.99
N VAL A 246 13.54 -9.49 3.86
CA VAL A 246 14.15 -9.40 2.53
C VAL A 246 13.22 -8.65 1.59
N MET A 247 13.79 -7.72 0.82
CA MET A 247 13.05 -7.02 -0.22
C MET A 247 12.81 -7.97 -1.40
N PRO A 248 11.55 -8.08 -1.90
CA PRO A 248 11.25 -8.79 -3.13
C PRO A 248 12.12 -8.32 -4.28
N ARG A 249 12.32 -9.17 -5.28
CA ARG A 249 13.00 -8.74 -6.51
C ARG A 249 12.13 -7.67 -7.18
N LEU A 250 12.66 -6.45 -7.19
CA LEU A 250 12.11 -5.33 -7.95
C LEU A 250 12.47 -5.58 -9.41
N THR A 251 11.67 -6.39 -10.09
CA THR A 251 11.73 -6.42 -11.56
C THR A 251 11.20 -5.08 -12.02
N LYS A 252 12.00 -4.38 -12.85
CA LYS A 252 11.48 -3.27 -13.64
C LYS A 252 10.25 -3.79 -14.36
N GLY A 253 9.08 -3.25 -14.03
CA GLY A 253 7.87 -3.52 -14.80
C GLY A 253 8.13 -3.18 -16.27
N ASN A 254 7.28 -3.67 -17.17
CA ASN A 254 7.30 -3.15 -18.54
C ASN A 254 7.29 -1.63 -18.46
N THR A 255 8.32 -1.01 -19.04
CA THR A 255 8.63 0.42 -19.02
C THR A 255 7.58 1.28 -19.73
N LEU A 256 6.41 0.70 -20.04
CA LEU A 256 5.29 1.39 -20.61
C LEU A 256 4.60 2.22 -19.51
N TYR A 257 4.66 3.53 -19.68
CA TYR A 257 3.99 4.50 -18.82
C TYR A 257 2.51 4.11 -18.63
N GLY A 258 2.07 3.93 -17.39
CA GLY A 258 0.71 3.50 -17.07
C GLY A 258 0.45 1.98 -17.04
N SER A 259 1.48 1.13 -17.00
CA SER A 259 1.32 -0.33 -16.84
C SER A 259 1.03 -0.80 -15.39
N GLY A 260 0.97 0.13 -14.43
CA GLY A 260 0.76 -0.17 -13.02
C GLY A 260 2.00 -0.71 -12.30
N ALA A 261 1.89 -0.89 -10.98
CA ALA A 261 2.98 -1.36 -10.14
C ALA A 261 3.26 -2.85 -10.34
N SER A 262 4.54 -3.23 -10.37
CA SER A 262 4.92 -4.65 -10.47
C SER A 262 4.46 -5.44 -9.24
N PRO A 263 4.24 -6.77 -9.35
CA PRO A 263 3.86 -7.59 -8.21
C PRO A 263 4.86 -7.50 -7.04
N GLY A 264 6.15 -7.30 -7.34
CA GLY A 264 7.19 -7.06 -6.35
C GLY A 264 6.92 -5.79 -5.53
N ILE A 265 6.66 -4.67 -6.21
CA ILE A 265 6.33 -3.37 -5.59
C ILE A 265 5.04 -3.47 -4.79
N MET A 266 3.98 -4.04 -5.36
CA MET A 266 2.69 -4.23 -4.67
C MET A 266 2.84 -5.06 -3.40
N SER A 267 3.73 -6.06 -3.42
CA SER A 267 3.99 -6.85 -2.23
C SER A 267 4.74 -6.06 -1.14
N CYS A 268 5.57 -5.06 -1.48
CA CYS A 268 6.24 -4.20 -0.50
C CYS A 268 5.27 -3.31 0.29
N ILE A 269 4.20 -2.84 -0.36
CA ILE A 269 3.16 -2.00 0.25
C ILE A 269 1.99 -2.80 0.83
N ALA A 270 2.11 -4.13 0.91
CA ALA A 270 1.05 -5.02 1.37
C ALA A 270 0.43 -4.55 2.70
N GLY A 271 -0.90 -4.46 2.72
CA GLY A 271 -1.69 -3.95 3.84
C GLY A 271 -2.06 -2.47 3.74
N ARG A 272 -1.54 -1.73 2.77
CA ARG A 272 -2.01 -0.40 2.38
C ARG A 272 -2.60 -0.44 0.97
N LEU A 273 -3.69 0.28 0.75
CA LEU A 273 -4.28 0.43 -0.57
C LEU A 273 -3.48 1.48 -1.35
N LEU A 274 -3.26 1.23 -2.65
CA LEU A 274 -2.61 2.18 -3.55
C LEU A 274 -3.67 2.81 -4.46
N CYS A 275 -3.71 4.13 -4.48
CA CYS A 275 -4.54 4.91 -5.37
C CYS A 275 -3.63 5.74 -6.28
N ASP A 276 -3.56 5.36 -7.55
CA ASP A 276 -2.82 6.10 -8.56
C ASP A 276 -3.78 7.00 -9.34
N THR A 277 -3.69 8.30 -9.09
CA THR A 277 -4.59 9.27 -9.72
C THR A 277 -4.40 9.34 -11.23
N TYR A 278 -3.21 9.03 -11.76
CA TYR A 278 -2.98 8.98 -13.20
C TYR A 278 -3.81 7.87 -13.86
N LEU A 279 -3.80 6.67 -13.26
CA LEU A 279 -4.60 5.54 -13.77
C LEU A 279 -6.09 5.77 -13.57
N CYS A 280 -6.50 6.22 -12.38
CA CYS A 280 -7.91 6.53 -12.11
C CYS A 280 -8.45 7.61 -13.04
N SER A 281 -7.66 8.65 -13.36
CA SER A 281 -8.08 9.68 -14.31
C SER A 281 -8.25 9.15 -15.72
N ARG A 282 -7.42 8.21 -16.18
CA ARG A 282 -7.59 7.57 -17.50
C ARG A 282 -8.87 6.75 -17.60
N ASP A 283 -9.27 6.11 -16.52
CA ASP A 283 -10.49 5.29 -16.49
C ASP A 283 -11.76 6.15 -16.35
N LEU A 284 -11.70 7.23 -15.56
CA LEU A 284 -12.88 8.03 -15.19
C LEU A 284 -13.07 9.28 -16.05
N LEU A 285 -12.00 9.87 -16.60
CA LEU A 285 -12.03 11.12 -17.34
C LEU A 285 -11.67 10.90 -18.81
N ARG A 286 -12.26 11.72 -19.68
CA ARG A 286 -11.93 11.77 -21.11
C ARG A 286 -11.12 13.04 -21.39
N GLU A 287 -9.80 12.92 -21.27
CA GLU A 287 -8.85 14.02 -21.49
C GLU A 287 -7.80 13.57 -22.51
N VAL A 288 -7.19 14.52 -23.22
CA VAL A 288 -6.12 14.20 -24.18
C VAL A 288 -4.79 13.98 -23.46
N ASN A 289 -4.57 14.71 -22.36
CA ASN A 289 -3.37 14.63 -21.55
C ASN A 289 -3.74 14.45 -20.08
N TYR A 290 -3.22 13.39 -19.47
CA TYR A 290 -3.48 13.04 -18.07
C TYR A 290 -2.33 13.44 -17.14
N SER A 291 -1.42 14.31 -17.58
CA SER A 291 -0.38 14.86 -16.70
C SER A 291 -0.99 15.64 -15.53
N LEU A 292 -0.31 15.62 -14.37
CA LEU A 292 -0.77 16.32 -13.18
C LEU A 292 -1.03 17.82 -13.41
N THR A 293 -0.20 18.48 -14.21
CA THR A 293 -0.35 19.90 -14.55
C THR A 293 -1.64 20.14 -15.32
N GLN A 294 -1.90 19.36 -16.37
CA GLN A 294 -3.14 19.48 -17.13
C GLN A 294 -4.38 19.18 -16.27
N LEU A 295 -4.33 18.13 -15.46
CA LEU A 295 -5.46 17.76 -14.61
C LEU A 295 -5.71 18.79 -13.51
N ALA A 296 -4.67 19.45 -12.98
CA ALA A 296 -4.83 20.55 -12.03
C ALA A 296 -5.52 21.75 -12.69
N GLU A 297 -5.13 22.10 -13.91
CA GLU A 297 -5.73 23.18 -14.68
C GLU A 297 -7.21 22.88 -15.00
N THR A 298 -7.50 21.72 -15.58
CA THR A 298 -8.87 21.41 -16.05
C THR A 298 -9.83 21.08 -14.92
N GLN A 299 -9.40 20.31 -13.91
CA GLN A 299 -10.29 19.81 -12.85
C GLN A 299 -10.29 20.68 -11.60
N LEU A 300 -9.16 21.30 -11.24
CA LEU A 300 -9.04 22.11 -10.03
C LEU A 300 -9.07 23.62 -10.30
N LYS A 301 -9.01 24.05 -11.57
CA LYS A 301 -8.92 25.46 -11.98
C LYS A 301 -7.75 26.17 -11.27
N LYS A 302 -6.62 25.47 -11.18
CA LYS A 302 -5.39 25.94 -10.56
C LYS A 302 -4.22 25.71 -11.51
N ASP A 303 -3.40 26.74 -11.65
CA ASP A 303 -2.13 26.71 -12.39
C ASP A 303 -1.04 25.96 -11.62
#